data_AF-A0A0C9V5J0-F1
#
_entry.id   AF-A0A0C9V5J0-F1
#
_cell.length_a   1.000
_cell.length_b   1.000
_cell.length_c   1.000
_cell.angle_alpha   90.00
_cell.angle_beta   90.00
_cell.angle_gamma   90.00
#
_symmetry.space_group_name_H-M   'P 1'
#
loop_
_entity.id
_entity.type
_entity.pdbx_description
1 polymer ?
#
loop_
_entity_poly.entity_id
_entity_poly.type
_entity_poly.pdbx_seq_one_letter_code
_entity_poly.pdbx_strand_id
1 'polypeptide(L)' 'FPRLFHLAMDYLPAQASSVPSERVFSGGGETDHRRRNRLTPALFEMLQMLKFFLKKARLDFGERWRLTEQEL' A
#
# COMPACT_ATOMS: atom_id res chain seq x y z
N PHE A 1 4.16 14.50 -22.49
CA PHE A 1 2.78 14.02 -22.68
C PHE A 1 2.02 13.94 -21.34
N PRO A 2 1.52 15.07 -20.82
CA PRO A 2 0.92 15.11 -19.48
C PRO A 2 -0.31 14.21 -19.31
N ARG A 3 -1.17 14.12 -20.34
CA ARG A 3 -2.36 13.25 -20.31
C ARG A 3 -2.03 11.75 -20.28
N LEU A 4 -1.03 11.33 -21.05
CA LEU A 4 -0.62 9.93 -21.11
C LEU A 4 0.05 9.49 -19.81
N PHE A 5 0.80 10.40 -19.19
CA PHE A 5 1.42 10.18 -17.88
C PHE A 5 0.37 9.99 -16.78
N HIS A 6 -0.66 10.85 -16.71
CA HIS A 6 -1.78 10.65 -15.78
C HIS A 6 -2.51 9.33 -16.01
N LEU A 7 -2.80 9.00 -17.27
CA LEU A 7 -3.42 7.72 -17.62
C LEU A 7 -2.57 6.53 -17.15
N ALA A 8 -1.26 6.57 -17.36
CA ALA A 8 -0.37 5.50 -16.89
C ALA A 8 -0.38 5.39 -15.36
N MET A 9 -0.42 6.51 -14.62
CA MET A 9 -0.46 6.52 -13.17
C MET A 9 -1.78 6.01 -12.59
N ASP A 10 -2.90 6.16 -13.30
CA ASP A 10 -4.19 5.64 -12.83
C ASP A 10 -4.32 4.12 -13.06
N TYR A 11 -3.85 3.64 -14.21
CA TYR A 11 -4.12 2.27 -14.65
C TYR A 11 -3.02 1.26 -14.33
N LEU A 12 -1.73 1.65 -14.38
CA LEU A 12 -0.63 0.71 -14.11
C LEU A 12 -0.57 0.22 -12.65
N PRO A 13 -0.91 1.03 -11.64
CA PRO A 13 -0.94 0.56 -10.25
C PRO A 13 -2.15 -0.29 -9.90
N ALA A 14 -3.16 -0.38 -10.78
CA ALA A 14 -4.32 -1.22 -10.56
C ALA A 14 -3.87 -2.69 -10.49
N GLN A 15 -4.11 -3.33 -9.34
CA GLN A 15 -3.71 -4.72 -9.15
C GLN A 15 -4.50 -5.64 -10.07
N ALA A 16 -3.79 -6.42 -10.88
CA ALA A 16 -4.36 -7.42 -11.76
C ALA A 16 -4.83 -8.70 -11.03
N SER A 17 -4.50 -8.87 -9.75
CA SER A 17 -4.81 -10.09 -8.98
C SER A 17 -5.16 -9.80 -7.52
N SER A 18 -5.86 -10.76 -6.89
CA SER A 18 -6.20 -10.77 -5.47
C SER A 18 -5.03 -11.12 -4.53
N VAL A 19 -3.92 -11.61 -5.08
CA VAL A 19 -2.73 -12.08 -4.34
C VAL A 19 -2.21 -11.08 -3.29
N PRO A 20 -2.20 -9.75 -3.55
CA PRO A 20 -1.76 -8.77 -2.56
C PRO A 20 -2.70 -8.71 -1.35
N SER A 21 -4.01 -8.82 -1.58
CA SER A 21 -5.03 -8.90 -0.52
C SER A 21 -4.88 -10.20 0.28
N GLU A 22 -4.70 -11.34 -0.39
CA GLU A 22 -4.45 -12.63 0.26
C GLU A 22 -3.20 -12.62 1.14
N ARG A 23 -2.12 -11.97 0.68
CA ARG A 23 -0.89 -11.80 1.46
C ARG A 23 -1.12 -10.94 2.71
N VAL A 24 -1.95 -9.90 2.61
CA VAL A 24 -2.34 -9.07 3.77
C VAL A 24 -3.13 -9.91 4.78
N PHE A 25 -4.11 -10.70 4.33
CA PHE A 25 -4.90 -11.58 5.19
C PHE A 25 -4.06 -12.68 5.86
N SER A 26 -3.17 -13.34 5.10
CA SER A 26 -2.25 -14.35 5.63
C SER A 26 -1.31 -13.78 6.69
N GLY A 27 -0.73 -12.58 6.46
CA GLY A 27 0.09 -11.90 7.45
C GLY A 27 -0.68 -11.39 8.67
N GLY A 28 -1.99 -11.14 8.52
CA GLY A 28 -2.90 -10.77 9.61
C GLY A 28 -3.21 -11.94 10.54
N GLY A 29 -3.36 -13.16 10.02
CA GLY A 29 -3.69 -14.35 10.81
C GLY A 29 -2.67 -14.68 11.91
N GLU A 30 -1.40 -14.33 11.72
CA GLU A 30 -0.36 -14.45 12.77
C GLU A 30 -0.61 -13.49 13.95
N THR A 31 -1.16 -12.30 13.67
CA THR A 31 -1.43 -11.28 14.70
C THR A 31 -2.79 -11.49 15.39
N ASP A 32 -3.74 -12.12 14.68
CA ASP A 32 -5.11 -12.41 15.13
C ASP A 32 -5.17 -13.63 16.07
N HIS A 33 -4.77 -14.81 15.58
CA HIS A 33 -5.00 -16.06 16.32
C HIS A 33 -3.77 -16.60 17.06
N ARG A 34 -2.56 -16.48 16.51
CA ARG A 34 -1.38 -17.19 17.04
C ARG A 34 -0.80 -16.62 18.32
N ARG A 35 -0.98 -15.32 18.59
CA ARG A 35 -0.46 -14.67 19.80
C ARG A 35 -1.46 -14.51 20.94
N ARG A 36 -2.67 -15.08 20.84
CA ARG A 36 -3.76 -14.89 21.84
C ARG A 36 -3.99 -13.42 22.20
N ASN A 37 -3.84 -12.54 21.22
CA ASN A 37 -4.10 -11.13 21.43
C ASN A 37 -5.61 -10.97 21.47
N ARG A 38 -6.20 -10.60 22.62
CA ARG A 38 -7.63 -10.29 22.77
C ARG A 38 -7.97 -8.95 22.08
N LEU A 39 -7.49 -8.76 20.86
CA LEU A 39 -7.81 -7.60 20.05
C LEU A 39 -9.23 -7.76 19.55
N THR A 40 -10.03 -6.72 19.66
CA THR A 40 -11.33 -6.69 19.02
C THR A 40 -11.13 -6.66 17.50
N PRO A 41 -12.05 -7.23 16.70
CA PRO A 41 -11.96 -7.18 15.24
C PRO A 41 -11.75 -5.75 14.70
N ALA A 42 -12.41 -4.77 15.31
CA ALA A 42 -12.27 -3.36 14.94
C ALA A 42 -10.85 -2.81 15.18
N LEU A 43 -10.23 -3.13 16.32
CA LEU A 43 -8.86 -2.70 16.61
C LEU A 43 -7.84 -3.39 15.70
N PHE A 44 -8.08 -4.66 15.39
CA PHE A 44 -7.25 -5.41 14.44
C PHE A 44 -7.28 -4.78 13.03
N GLU A 45 -8.47 -4.43 12.54
CA GLU A 45 -8.64 -3.75 11.25
C GLU A 45 -7.89 -2.41 11.20
N MET A 46 -8.07 -1.58 12.23
CA MET A 46 -7.37 -0.30 12.35
C MET A 46 -5.84 -0.47 12.34
N LEU A 47 -5.32 -1.50 13.03
CA LEU A 47 -3.89 -1.80 13.05
C LEU A 47 -3.38 -2.26 11.69
N GLN A 48 -4.13 -3.10 10.95
CA GLN A 48 -3.74 -3.50 9.60
C GLN A 48 -3.76 -2.30 8.64
N MET A 49 -4.77 -1.42 8.73
CA MET A 49 -4.83 -0.18 7.95
C MET A 49 -3.63 0.73 8.26
N LEU A 50 -3.30 0.94 9.54
CA LEU A 50 -2.16 1.75 9.96
C LEU A 50 -0.83 1.18 9.45
N LYS A 51 -0.64 -0.13 9.59
CA LYS A 51 0.54 -0.83 9.06
C LYS A 51 0.70 -0.62 7.57
N PHE A 52 -0.39 -0.73 6.80
CA PHE A 52 -0.35 -0.56 5.36
C PHE A 52 -0.13 0.91 4.96
N PHE A 53 -0.76 1.85 5.66
CA PHE A 53 -0.56 3.28 5.46
C PHE A 53 0.91 3.67 5.63
N LEU A 54 1.56 3.23 6.72
CA LEU A 54 2.99 3.47 6.96
C LEU A 54 3.87 2.82 5.89
N LYS A 55 3.50 1.63 5.40
CA LYS A 55 4.22 0.96 4.31
C LYS A 55 4.11 1.74 3.00
N LYS A 56 2.91 2.26 2.67
CA LYS A 56 2.68 3.08 1.48
C LYS A 56 3.38 4.42 1.57
N ALA A 57 3.40 5.06 2.74
CA ALA A 57 4.10 6.33 2.96
C ALA A 57 5.62 6.25 2.71
N ARG A 58 6.21 5.05 2.84
CA ARG A 58 7.63 4.79 2.50
C ARG A 58 7.87 4.56 1.00
N LEU A 59 6.82 4.38 0.20
CA LEU A 59 6.92 4.13 -1.23
C LEU A 59 6.64 5.44 -1.98
N ASP A 60 7.68 6.23 -2.22
CA ASP A 60 7.61 7.37 -3.16
C ASP A 60 8.10 6.90 -4.55
N PHE A 61 7.16 6.73 -5.47
CA PHE A 61 7.47 6.38 -6.87
C PHE A 61 7.79 7.60 -7.74
N GLY A 62 7.51 8.81 -7.25
CA GLY A 62 7.64 10.07 -7.97
C GLY A 62 8.93 10.82 -7.66
N GLU A 63 9.55 10.60 -6.50
CA GLU A 63 10.78 11.30 -6.07
C GLU A 63 11.89 11.24 -7.12
N ARG A 64 12.10 10.06 -7.73
CA ARG A 64 13.13 9.84 -8.75
C ARG A 64 12.84 10.54 -10.09
N TRP A 65 11.59 10.87 -10.36
CA TRP A 65 11.15 11.47 -11.63
C TRP A 65 10.77 12.94 -11.48
N ARG A 66 11.01 13.56 -10.32
CA ARG A 66 10.90 15.00 -10.14
C ARG A 66 12.06 15.66 -10.89
N LEU A 67 11.82 16.04 -12.14
CA LEU A 67 12.68 16.98 -12.84
C LEU A 67 12.63 18.31 -12.07
N THR A 68 13.76 18.71 -11.50
CA THR A 68 13.91 20.06 -10.94
C THR A 68 14.03 21.05 -12.10
N GLU A 69 13.56 22.29 -11.90
CA GLU A 69 13.69 23.37 -12.92
C GLU A 69 15.15 23.65 -13.32
N GLN A 70 16.12 23.09 -12.60
CA GLN A 70 17.56 23.16 -12.91
C GLN A 70 18.02 22.12 -13.94
N GLU A 71 17.24 21.07 -14.20
CA GLU A 71 17.52 20.04 -15.23
C GLU A 71 16.72 20.25 -16.52
N LEU A 72 15.95 21.35 -16.60
CA LEU A 72 15.17 21.78 -17.77
C LEU A 72 15.89 22.92 -18.50
#